data_AF-A0A1M7SG91-F1
#
_entry.id   AF-A0A1M7SG91-F1
#
_cell.length_a   1.000
_cell.length_b   1.000
_cell.length_c   1.000
_cell.angle_alpha   90.00
_cell.angle_beta   90.00
_cell.angle_gamma   90.00
#
_symmetry.space_group_name_H-M   'P 1'
#
loop_
_entity.id
_entity.type
_entity.pdbx_description
1 polymer ?
#
loop_
_entity_poly.entity_id
_entity_poly.type
_entity_poly.pdbx_seq_one_letter_code
_entity_poly.pdbx_strand_id
1 'polypeptide(L)'
;MTMNRTLAAPLRRAVGAAVLAACAAMAAPAGASNILPEEIDAHSHEDGIFRVVEAAGAQPAVLPAYEAAGVVTRESEVDAIFGQQSVTDLLGEPIDIRFGDVVQIEAPDLLRVTTKTELDQLFGLTDPLYSRDGSANPVVSLYFVDAINYCGGYAVNIVGCGQTPGNQLAVEKGYMSSGYGAELLAHELGHALGLYHPDESPYSVASGNLMDPTLNGDTSLDTLQVAQFMGMGFFERFGPSPLIQRDAAGWFVAITPYLIVDQPLVIDPLSGGDGTAATSAVPLPGSGAMMAAALLIAAGAALRRRNAAARPA
;
A
#
# COMPACT_ATOMS: atom_id res chain seq x y z
N MET A 1 -26.00 6.68 -58.90
CA MET A 1 -25.79 5.68 -57.83
C MET A 1 -25.30 6.44 -56.61
N THR A 2 -26.20 6.76 -55.70
CA THR A 2 -25.93 7.56 -54.50
C THR A 2 -26.54 6.77 -53.35
N MET A 3 -25.71 6.08 -52.57
CA MET A 3 -26.17 5.35 -51.40
C MET A 3 -26.10 6.25 -50.17
N ASN A 4 -27.23 6.31 -49.49
CA ASN A 4 -27.51 7.16 -48.34
C ASN A 4 -26.98 6.49 -47.07
N ARG A 5 -26.15 7.21 -46.31
CA ARG A 5 -25.69 6.86 -44.95
C ARG A 5 -26.60 7.54 -43.93
N THR A 6 -27.37 6.78 -43.17
CA THR A 6 -27.77 7.16 -41.80
C THR A 6 -28.48 5.99 -41.14
N LEU A 7 -27.99 5.53 -39.99
CA LEU A 7 -28.73 5.07 -38.79
C LEU A 7 -27.82 4.19 -37.91
N ALA A 8 -27.20 4.79 -36.90
CA ALA A 8 -26.70 4.08 -35.72
C ALA A 8 -26.57 5.09 -34.56
N ALA A 9 -27.63 5.26 -33.76
CA ALA A 9 -27.59 6.17 -32.62
C ALA A 9 -28.48 5.85 -31.39
N PRO A 10 -29.48 4.93 -31.35
CA PRO A 10 -30.32 4.85 -30.15
C PRO A 10 -30.08 3.65 -29.21
N LEU A 11 -28.98 2.88 -29.32
CA LEU A 11 -28.78 1.72 -28.42
C LEU A 11 -27.95 1.99 -27.16
N ARG A 12 -27.20 3.09 -27.06
CA ARG A 12 -26.36 3.36 -25.87
C ARG A 12 -27.13 3.96 -24.68
N ARG A 13 -28.32 4.54 -24.89
CA ARG A 13 -29.12 5.14 -23.81
C ARG A 13 -30.02 4.14 -23.06
N ALA A 14 -30.26 2.95 -23.60
CA ALA A 14 -31.17 1.99 -22.99
C ALA A 14 -30.54 1.19 -21.83
N VAL A 15 -29.21 1.02 -21.83
CA VAL A 15 -28.52 0.22 -20.80
C VAL A 15 -28.32 1.01 -19.50
N GLY A 16 -28.06 2.32 -19.58
CA GLY A 16 -27.85 3.17 -18.39
C GLY A 16 -29.11 3.38 -17.55
N ALA A 17 -30.30 3.38 -18.16
CA ALA A 17 -31.55 3.60 -17.43
C ALA A 17 -32.05 2.37 -16.64
N ALA A 18 -31.64 1.16 -17.04
CA ALA A 18 -32.05 -0.07 -16.36
C ALA A 18 -31.28 -0.33 -15.06
N VAL A 19 -30.02 0.14 -14.97
CA VAL A 19 -29.18 -0.04 -13.77
C VAL A 19 -29.59 0.92 -12.64
N LEU A 20 -29.98 2.17 -12.97
CA LEU A 20 -30.39 3.15 -11.95
C LEU A 20 -31.71 2.78 -11.24
N ALA A 21 -32.60 2.02 -11.88
CA ALA A 21 -33.89 1.66 -11.30
C ALA A 21 -33.82 0.54 -10.25
N ALA A 22 -32.74 -0.25 -10.22
CA ALA A 22 -32.56 -1.34 -9.26
C ALA A 22 -32.05 -0.87 -7.89
N CYS A 23 -31.27 0.21 -7.82
CA CYS A 23 -30.69 0.70 -6.56
C CYS A 23 -31.67 1.43 -5.64
N ALA A 24 -32.81 1.92 -6.15
CA ALA A 24 -33.75 2.72 -5.35
C ALA A 24 -34.68 1.89 -4.42
N ALA A 25 -34.62 0.55 -4.47
CA ALA A 25 -35.60 -0.32 -3.79
C ALA A 25 -35.11 -0.98 -2.48
N MET A 26 -33.88 -0.74 -2.01
CA MET A 26 -33.30 -1.53 -0.89
C MET A 26 -32.99 -0.76 0.39
N ALA A 27 -33.63 0.39 0.62
CA ALA A 27 -33.58 1.09 1.90
C ALA A 27 -34.74 0.67 2.81
N ALA A 28 -34.56 -0.40 3.60
CA ALA A 28 -35.34 -0.68 4.81
C ALA A 28 -34.46 -1.43 5.84
N PRO A 29 -34.53 -1.09 7.15
CA PRO A 29 -33.60 -1.62 8.15
C PRO A 29 -34.03 -3.01 8.63
N ALA A 30 -33.11 -3.98 8.56
CA ALA A 30 -33.27 -5.27 9.21
C ALA A 30 -32.98 -5.15 10.72
N GLY A 31 -33.87 -5.74 11.52
CA GLY A 31 -33.94 -5.59 12.97
C GLY A 31 -32.79 -6.22 13.74
N ALA A 32 -32.57 -5.65 14.92
CA ALA A 32 -31.68 -6.12 15.96
C ALA A 32 -32.04 -7.55 16.41
N SER A 33 -31.02 -8.41 16.53
CA SER A 33 -31.13 -9.69 17.20
C SER A 33 -30.10 -9.75 18.34
N ASN A 34 -30.60 -9.94 19.56
CA ASN A 34 -29.83 -10.10 20.79
C ASN A 34 -29.01 -11.39 20.73
N ILE A 35 -27.69 -11.28 20.91
CA ILE A 35 -26.82 -12.40 21.26
C ILE A 35 -26.08 -12.02 22.55
N LEU A 36 -26.19 -12.89 23.55
CA LEU A 36 -25.56 -12.76 24.86
C LEU A 36 -24.05 -13.07 24.76
N PRO A 37 -23.20 -12.49 25.64
CA PRO A 37 -21.76 -12.68 25.56
C PRO A 37 -21.35 -14.04 26.13
N GLU A 38 -20.60 -14.81 25.35
CA GLU A 38 -19.82 -15.95 25.82
C GLU A 38 -18.39 -15.48 26.14
N GLU A 39 -17.94 -15.90 27.31
CA GLU A 39 -16.69 -15.58 27.99
C GLU A 39 -15.48 -16.05 27.16
N ILE A 40 -14.58 -15.13 26.78
CA ILE A 40 -13.32 -15.49 26.10
C ILE A 40 -12.14 -15.10 27.00
N ASP A 41 -11.44 -16.14 27.45
CA ASP A 41 -10.16 -16.11 28.16
C ASP A 41 -9.12 -15.25 27.42
N ALA A 42 -8.54 -14.32 28.17
CA ALA A 42 -7.38 -13.54 27.76
C ALA A 42 -6.11 -14.39 27.88
N HIS A 43 -5.46 -14.66 26.75
CA HIS A 43 -4.04 -15.00 26.72
C HIS A 43 -3.24 -13.74 26.40
N SER A 44 -2.45 -13.31 27.37
CA SER A 44 -1.52 -12.19 27.30
C SER A 44 -0.41 -12.48 26.30
N HIS A 45 -0.40 -11.73 25.20
CA HIS A 45 0.78 -11.57 24.35
C HIS A 45 1.63 -10.45 24.99
N GLU A 46 2.86 -10.77 25.39
CA GLU A 46 3.74 -9.81 26.03
C GLU A 46 4.22 -8.73 25.06
N ASP A 47 4.36 -7.53 25.61
CA ASP A 47 4.46 -6.25 24.93
C ASP A 47 5.81 -6.05 24.22
N GLY A 48 5.79 -6.11 22.89
CA GLY A 48 6.76 -5.35 22.09
C GLY A 48 6.36 -3.88 22.16
N ILE A 49 7.06 -3.09 22.98
CA ILE A 49 6.80 -1.65 23.14
C ILE A 49 7.15 -0.93 21.82
N PHE A 50 6.14 -0.78 20.98
CA PHE A 50 6.18 0.04 19.78
C PHE A 50 6.00 1.52 20.18
N ARG A 51 6.99 2.36 19.89
CA ARG A 51 6.90 3.80 20.17
C ARG A 51 6.37 4.52 18.94
N VAL A 52 5.07 4.81 18.94
CA VAL A 52 4.51 5.82 18.03
C VAL A 52 4.95 7.19 18.56
N VAL A 53 5.73 7.92 17.77
CA VAL A 53 6.13 9.30 18.08
C VAL A 53 5.13 10.24 17.43
N GLU A 54 4.00 10.52 18.10
CA GLU A 54 3.06 11.55 17.65
C GLU A 54 3.57 12.94 18.05
N ALA A 55 3.91 13.77 17.06
CA ALA A 55 4.26 15.17 17.28
C ALA A 55 3.00 16.04 17.25
N ALA A 56 2.42 16.34 18.42
CA ALA A 56 1.28 17.25 18.53
C ALA A 56 1.72 18.73 18.55
N GLY A 57 1.51 19.47 17.46
CA GLY A 57 1.64 20.93 17.44
C GLY A 57 1.84 21.54 16.05
N ALA A 58 0.96 22.48 15.68
CA ALA A 58 0.97 23.40 14.53
C ALA A 58 2.05 23.14 13.44
N GLN A 59 1.65 22.52 12.33
CA GLN A 59 2.52 22.07 11.23
C GLN A 59 3.33 23.20 10.57
N PRO A 60 4.67 23.21 10.71
CA PRO A 60 5.54 23.99 9.85
C PRO A 60 6.24 23.04 8.86
N ALA A 61 6.05 23.22 7.56
CA ALA A 61 6.92 22.74 6.46
C ALA A 61 7.67 21.40 6.69
N VAL A 62 6.97 20.32 7.06
CA VAL A 62 7.57 18.98 7.26
C VAL A 62 7.69 18.20 5.94
N LEU A 63 6.98 18.63 4.89
CA LEU A 63 6.95 17.98 3.56
C LEU A 63 8.35 17.75 2.95
N PRO A 64 9.31 18.71 3.00
CA PRO A 64 10.63 18.49 2.39
C PRO A 64 11.44 17.37 3.03
N ALA A 65 11.27 17.15 4.34
CA ALA A 65 12.00 16.11 5.06
C ALA A 65 11.48 14.71 4.72
N TYR A 66 10.17 14.58 4.50
CA TYR A 66 9.55 13.32 4.09
C TYR A 66 9.84 12.98 2.64
N GLU A 67 9.80 13.97 1.74
CA GLU A 67 10.27 13.77 0.36
C GLU A 67 11.74 13.37 0.33
N ALA A 68 12.59 14.02 1.13
CA ALA A 68 14.00 13.65 1.27
C ALA A 68 14.19 12.24 1.86
N ALA A 69 13.24 11.76 2.66
CA ALA A 69 13.21 10.40 3.17
C ALA A 69 12.54 9.38 2.22
N GLY A 70 12.14 9.81 1.02
CA GLY A 70 11.55 8.96 -0.02
C GLY A 70 10.05 8.74 0.09
N VAL A 71 9.35 9.52 0.92
CA VAL A 71 7.88 9.53 0.99
C VAL A 71 7.36 10.51 -0.06
N VAL A 72 6.89 9.96 -1.18
CA VAL A 72 6.28 10.70 -2.27
C VAL A 72 4.88 10.15 -2.46
N THR A 73 3.84 10.94 -2.18
CA THR A 73 2.43 10.47 -2.21
C THR A 73 1.81 10.50 -3.61
N ARG A 74 2.29 11.41 -4.49
CA ARG A 74 1.78 11.61 -5.86
C ARG A 74 0.25 11.79 -5.93
N GLU A 75 -0.34 12.41 -4.92
CA GLU A 75 -1.79 12.58 -4.75
C GLU A 75 -2.51 12.97 -6.04
N SER A 76 -2.12 14.10 -6.65
CA SER A 76 -2.77 14.60 -7.88
C SER A 76 -2.64 13.65 -9.09
N GLU A 77 -1.58 12.85 -9.16
CA GLU A 77 -1.41 11.87 -10.25
C GLU A 77 -2.32 10.66 -10.02
N VAL A 78 -2.44 10.21 -8.77
CA VAL A 78 -3.34 9.11 -8.40
C VAL A 78 -4.81 9.54 -8.49
N ASP A 79 -5.14 10.78 -8.14
CA ASP A 79 -6.45 11.39 -8.39
C ASP A 79 -6.82 11.38 -9.87
N ALA A 80 -5.87 11.66 -10.76
CA ALA A 80 -6.13 11.61 -12.19
C ALA A 80 -6.49 10.19 -12.66
N ILE A 81 -5.91 9.15 -12.03
CA ILE A 81 -6.22 7.74 -12.31
C ILE A 81 -7.62 7.39 -11.80
N PHE A 82 -7.97 7.75 -10.57
CA PHE A 82 -9.30 7.50 -10.01
C PHE A 82 -10.37 8.54 -10.41
N GLY A 83 -9.99 9.54 -11.21
CA GLY A 83 -10.86 10.53 -11.84
C GLY A 83 -11.10 10.31 -13.33
N GLN A 84 -10.65 9.17 -13.88
CA GLN A 84 -10.86 8.81 -15.28
C GLN A 84 -12.35 8.76 -15.68
N GLN A 85 -12.61 8.83 -16.99
CA GLN A 85 -13.97 8.80 -17.52
C GLN A 85 -14.75 7.53 -17.12
N SER A 86 -14.09 6.37 -17.04
CA SER A 86 -14.70 5.12 -16.60
C SER A 86 -15.26 5.18 -15.17
N VAL A 87 -14.59 5.94 -14.29
CA VAL A 87 -15.05 6.19 -12.91
C VAL A 87 -16.20 7.18 -12.91
N THR A 88 -16.04 8.33 -13.58
CA THR A 88 -17.06 9.39 -13.59
C THR A 88 -18.33 8.99 -14.36
N ASP A 89 -18.24 8.13 -15.37
CA ASP A 89 -19.41 7.56 -16.06
C ASP A 89 -20.26 6.71 -15.11
N LEU A 90 -19.62 6.07 -14.12
CA LEU A 90 -20.29 5.15 -13.20
C LEU A 90 -20.75 5.85 -11.91
N LEU A 91 -19.94 6.75 -11.36
CA LEU A 91 -20.18 7.42 -10.08
C LEU A 91 -20.78 8.83 -10.21
N GLY A 92 -20.68 9.44 -11.40
CA GLY A 92 -21.06 10.83 -11.65
C GLY A 92 -20.02 11.87 -11.20
N GLU A 93 -19.02 11.47 -10.42
CA GLU A 93 -17.94 12.31 -9.88
C GLU A 93 -16.67 11.46 -9.69
N PRO A 94 -15.45 12.06 -9.68
CA PRO A 94 -14.21 11.32 -9.45
C PRO A 94 -14.11 10.81 -8.00
N ILE A 95 -13.22 9.85 -7.75
CA ILE A 95 -12.81 9.49 -6.38
C ILE A 95 -11.54 10.27 -6.05
N ASP A 96 -11.60 11.04 -4.97
CA ASP A 96 -10.50 11.85 -4.44
C ASP A 96 -9.61 11.00 -3.52
N ILE A 97 -8.30 11.05 -3.70
CA ILE A 97 -7.33 10.34 -2.88
C ILE A 97 -6.75 11.31 -1.86
N ARG A 98 -6.98 11.05 -0.57
CA ARG A 98 -6.63 12.01 0.49
C ARG A 98 -5.57 11.43 1.39
N PHE A 99 -4.38 12.02 1.34
CA PHE A 99 -3.29 11.65 2.24
C PHE A 99 -3.43 12.37 3.58
N GLY A 100 -3.36 11.59 4.66
CA GLY A 100 -3.14 12.10 5.99
C GLY A 100 -1.66 12.42 6.25
N ASP A 101 -1.36 12.71 7.51
CA ASP A 101 0.01 12.96 7.94
C ASP A 101 0.88 11.70 7.87
N VAL A 102 2.16 11.89 7.53
CA VAL A 102 3.15 10.80 7.57
C VAL A 102 3.46 10.42 9.00
N VAL A 103 3.30 9.13 9.31
CA VAL A 103 3.68 8.54 10.60
C VAL A 103 4.99 7.79 10.44
N GLN A 104 5.96 8.04 11.32
CA GLN A 104 7.21 7.29 11.34
C GLN A 104 7.14 6.10 12.28
N ILE A 105 7.73 5.00 11.85
CA ILE A 105 7.81 3.75 12.60
C ILE A 105 9.25 3.27 12.63
N GLU A 106 9.84 3.18 13.83
CA GLU A 106 11.14 2.56 14.04
C GLU A 106 11.00 1.03 14.04
N ALA A 107 11.26 0.41 12.89
CA ALA A 107 11.21 -1.04 12.70
C ALA A 107 12.31 -1.49 11.71
N PRO A 108 13.58 -1.50 12.13
CA PRO A 108 14.72 -1.77 11.24
C PRO A 108 14.64 -3.12 10.51
N ASP A 109 14.06 -4.13 11.16
CA ASP A 109 13.89 -5.47 10.58
C ASP A 109 12.82 -5.52 9.47
N LEU A 110 12.00 -4.48 9.34
CA LEU A 110 10.91 -4.38 8.36
C LEU A 110 11.20 -3.39 7.23
N LEU A 111 12.41 -2.81 7.17
CA LEU A 111 12.85 -2.00 6.03
C LEU A 111 12.91 -2.82 4.74
N ARG A 112 13.11 -4.14 4.83
CA ARG A 112 13.19 -5.04 3.68
C ARG A 112 12.27 -6.24 3.91
N VAL A 113 11.19 -6.32 3.15
CA VAL A 113 10.20 -7.39 3.27
C VAL A 113 10.55 -8.50 2.29
N THR A 114 11.07 -9.63 2.77
CA THR A 114 11.54 -10.75 1.93
C THR A 114 10.82 -12.06 2.19
N THR A 115 10.03 -12.14 3.25
CA THR A 115 9.29 -13.33 3.68
C THR A 115 7.85 -13.00 4.02
N LYS A 116 7.01 -14.05 4.07
CA LYS A 116 5.64 -13.93 4.57
C LYS A 116 5.59 -13.36 5.98
N THR A 117 6.47 -13.82 6.87
CA THR A 117 6.49 -13.38 8.26
C THR A 117 6.79 -11.90 8.39
N GLU A 118 7.74 -11.38 7.62
CA GLU A 118 8.04 -9.94 7.62
C GLU A 118 6.86 -9.12 7.06
N LEU A 119 6.20 -9.60 6.01
CA LEU A 119 5.00 -8.94 5.46
C LEU A 119 3.85 -8.93 6.47
N ASP A 120 3.57 -10.08 7.10
CA ASP A 120 2.55 -10.21 8.15
C ASP A 120 2.88 -9.30 9.34
N GLN A 121 4.16 -9.17 9.72
CA GLN A 121 4.61 -8.27 10.78
C GLN A 121 4.42 -6.81 10.40
N LEU A 122 4.79 -6.41 9.18
CA LEU A 122 4.59 -5.06 8.67
C LEU A 122 3.10 -4.68 8.68
N PHE A 123 2.25 -5.55 8.15
CA PHE A 123 0.81 -5.35 8.13
C PHE A 123 0.17 -5.46 9.51
N GLY A 124 0.81 -6.13 10.48
CA GLY A 124 0.39 -6.15 11.87
C GLY A 124 0.67 -4.86 12.66
N LEU A 125 1.33 -3.86 12.07
CA LEU A 125 1.62 -2.58 12.74
C LEU A 125 0.42 -1.64 12.85
N THR A 126 -0.63 -1.86 12.04
CA THR A 126 -1.85 -1.05 12.03
C THR A 126 -3.10 -1.91 12.09
N ASP A 127 -4.23 -1.26 12.40
CA ASP A 127 -5.51 -1.93 12.48
C ASP A 127 -5.95 -2.49 11.12
N PRO A 128 -6.40 -3.76 11.07
CA PRO A 128 -6.87 -4.38 9.84
C PRO A 128 -8.19 -3.75 9.36
N LEU A 129 -8.55 -4.04 8.11
CA LEU A 129 -9.76 -3.51 7.48
C LEU A 129 -11.03 -3.80 8.29
N TYR A 130 -11.11 -4.98 8.92
CA TYR A 130 -12.21 -5.31 9.81
C TYR A 130 -11.65 -5.59 11.20
N SER A 131 -12.11 -4.82 12.18
CA SER A 131 -11.79 -5.08 13.56
C SER A 131 -12.54 -6.33 14.05
N ARG A 132 -12.20 -6.80 15.26
CA ARG A 132 -12.80 -8.01 15.85
C ARG A 132 -14.31 -7.89 16.07
N ASP A 133 -14.85 -6.67 16.21
CA ASP A 133 -16.29 -6.44 16.36
C ASP A 133 -17.03 -6.34 15.00
N GLY A 134 -16.30 -6.47 13.90
CA GLY A 134 -16.84 -6.40 12.54
C GLY A 134 -16.96 -4.98 11.98
N SER A 135 -16.58 -3.94 12.74
CA SER A 135 -16.48 -2.58 12.22
C SER A 135 -15.35 -2.48 11.18
N ALA A 136 -15.61 -1.75 10.10
CA ALA A 136 -14.61 -1.48 9.08
C ALA A 136 -13.73 -0.29 9.49
N ASN A 137 -12.42 -0.42 9.31
CA ASN A 137 -11.45 0.68 9.29
C ASN A 137 -11.32 1.18 7.84
N PRO A 138 -11.93 2.32 7.48
CA PRO A 138 -11.99 2.76 6.09
C PRO A 138 -10.70 3.48 5.64
N VAL A 139 -9.67 3.52 6.49
CA VAL A 139 -8.39 4.18 6.21
C VAL A 139 -7.35 3.16 5.74
N VAL A 140 -6.72 3.47 4.60
CA VAL A 140 -5.64 2.67 4.04
C VAL A 140 -4.33 2.98 4.76
N SER A 141 -3.61 1.96 5.18
CA SER A 141 -2.23 2.05 5.69
C SER A 141 -1.25 1.82 4.54
N LEU A 142 -0.52 2.86 4.15
CA LEU A 142 0.49 2.79 3.09
C LEU A 142 1.90 2.78 3.70
N TYR A 143 2.57 1.64 3.69
CA TYR A 143 3.91 1.48 4.21
C TYR A 143 4.98 1.78 3.15
N PHE A 144 5.92 2.66 3.48
CA PHE A 144 7.10 2.97 2.67
C PHE A 144 8.30 2.18 3.21
N VAL A 145 8.81 1.24 2.41
CA VAL A 145 9.94 0.35 2.76
C VAL A 145 11.09 0.50 1.75
N ASP A 146 12.28 -0.01 2.08
CA ASP A 146 13.46 0.05 1.20
C ASP A 146 13.43 -1.01 0.09
N ALA A 147 12.77 -2.15 0.32
CA ALA A 147 12.61 -3.20 -0.68
C ALA A 147 11.49 -4.18 -0.30
N ILE A 148 10.86 -4.76 -1.32
CA ILE A 148 9.91 -5.85 -1.20
C ILE A 148 10.37 -6.99 -2.11
N ASN A 149 10.37 -8.23 -1.64
CA ASN A 149 10.63 -9.44 -2.43
C ASN A 149 9.62 -10.55 -2.11
N TYR A 150 8.55 -10.22 -1.37
CA TYR A 150 7.48 -11.14 -1.04
C TYR A 150 6.12 -10.45 -1.15
N CYS A 151 5.23 -11.01 -1.97
CA CYS A 151 3.82 -10.65 -2.01
C CYS A 151 3.02 -11.86 -2.50
N GLY A 152 2.43 -12.63 -1.60
CA GLY A 152 1.82 -13.94 -1.91
C GLY A 152 2.82 -15.06 -2.28
N GLY A 153 4.04 -14.70 -2.67
CA GLY A 153 5.17 -15.58 -2.91
C GLY A 153 6.47 -14.80 -3.05
N TYR A 154 7.62 -15.49 -3.01
CA TYR A 154 8.92 -14.87 -3.24
C TYR A 154 9.12 -14.58 -4.73
N ALA A 155 9.40 -13.34 -5.08
CA ALA A 155 9.88 -12.96 -6.40
C ALA A 155 10.85 -11.78 -6.32
N VAL A 156 11.74 -11.70 -7.30
CA VAL A 156 12.65 -10.56 -7.45
C VAL A 156 11.92 -9.43 -8.19
N ASN A 157 12.22 -8.18 -7.82
CA ASN A 157 11.61 -6.97 -8.40
C ASN A 157 10.12 -6.78 -8.06
N ILE A 158 9.67 -7.26 -6.90
CA ILE A 158 8.39 -6.81 -6.34
C ILE A 158 8.61 -5.40 -5.78
N VAL A 159 7.80 -4.45 -6.20
CA VAL A 159 7.97 -3.03 -5.82
C VAL A 159 6.78 -2.50 -5.02
N GLY A 160 5.72 -3.29 -4.94
CA GLY A 160 4.53 -3.05 -4.14
C GLY A 160 3.87 -4.35 -3.71
N CYS A 161 3.04 -4.26 -2.67
CA CYS A 161 2.17 -5.34 -2.24
C CYS A 161 0.95 -4.80 -1.50
N GLY A 162 -0.25 -5.10 -2.00
CA GLY A 162 -1.52 -4.79 -1.36
C GLY A 162 -2.28 -6.03 -0.88
N GLN A 163 -2.95 -5.92 0.26
CA GLN A 163 -3.98 -6.92 0.63
C GLN A 163 -5.14 -6.89 -0.37
N THR A 164 -5.60 -8.07 -0.81
CA THR A 164 -6.67 -8.17 -1.83
C THR A 164 -7.86 -9.03 -1.37
N PRO A 165 -9.01 -8.41 -1.01
CA PRO A 165 -9.16 -7.01 -0.58
C PRO A 165 -8.56 -6.81 0.83
N GLY A 166 -8.35 -5.54 1.21
CA GLY A 166 -7.85 -5.17 2.53
C GLY A 166 -7.51 -3.68 2.60
N ASN A 167 -6.93 -3.20 3.69
CA ASN A 167 -6.58 -1.78 3.86
C ASN A 167 -5.08 -1.53 4.03
N GLN A 168 -4.23 -2.53 3.75
CA GLN A 168 -2.79 -2.43 4.00
C GLN A 168 -2.02 -2.64 2.70
N LEU A 169 -1.17 -1.67 2.37
CA LEU A 169 -0.32 -1.64 1.19
C LEU A 169 1.13 -1.37 1.61
N ALA A 170 2.10 -1.99 0.95
CA ALA A 170 3.50 -1.63 1.07
C ALA A 170 4.05 -1.26 -0.30
N VAL A 171 4.90 -0.24 -0.38
CA VAL A 171 5.57 0.21 -1.61
C VAL A 171 7.05 0.49 -1.35
N GLU A 172 7.88 0.25 -2.37
CA GLU A 172 9.29 0.60 -2.34
C GLU A 172 9.50 2.10 -2.54
N LYS A 173 10.18 2.77 -1.60
CA LYS A 173 10.47 4.22 -1.63
C LYS A 173 11.15 4.67 -2.92
N GLY A 174 12.12 3.88 -3.40
CA GLY A 174 12.85 4.18 -4.64
C GLY A 174 11.93 4.23 -5.87
N TYR A 175 10.96 3.33 -5.95
CA TYR A 175 10.00 3.29 -7.06
C TYR A 175 8.93 4.37 -6.96
N MET A 176 8.49 4.73 -5.75
CA MET A 176 7.56 5.86 -5.56
C MET A 176 8.11 7.19 -6.09
N SER A 177 9.43 7.37 -6.03
CA SER A 177 10.10 8.55 -6.60
C SER A 177 10.30 8.48 -8.12
N SER A 178 10.09 7.31 -8.74
CA SER A 178 10.25 7.10 -10.19
C SER A 178 9.04 7.57 -11.00
N GLY A 179 9.16 7.61 -12.33
CA GLY A 179 8.03 7.92 -13.22
C GLY A 179 6.84 6.96 -13.12
N TYR A 180 7.00 5.81 -12.45
CA TYR A 180 5.94 4.82 -12.22
C TYR A 180 5.30 4.92 -10.84
N GLY A 181 5.66 5.88 -9.98
CA GLY A 181 5.18 5.92 -8.60
C GLY A 181 3.66 6.03 -8.47
N ALA A 182 3.00 6.78 -9.35
CA ALA A 182 1.54 6.93 -9.31
C ALA A 182 0.84 5.65 -9.78
N GLU A 183 1.36 5.00 -10.82
CA GLU A 183 0.88 3.70 -11.29
C GLU A 183 1.05 2.64 -10.20
N LEU A 184 2.23 2.56 -9.57
CA LEU A 184 2.50 1.64 -8.47
C LEU A 184 1.49 1.81 -7.33
N LEU A 185 1.33 3.03 -6.82
CA LEU A 185 0.41 3.27 -5.73
C LEU A 185 -1.05 3.00 -6.12
N ALA A 186 -1.47 3.42 -7.31
CA ALA A 186 -2.82 3.16 -7.79
C ALA A 186 -3.08 1.66 -8.01
N HIS A 187 -2.08 0.91 -8.46
CA HIS A 187 -2.13 -0.55 -8.62
C HIS A 187 -2.35 -1.23 -7.27
N GLU A 188 -1.53 -0.92 -6.25
CA GLU A 188 -1.69 -1.50 -4.92
C GLU A 188 -2.99 -1.05 -4.25
N LEU A 189 -3.43 0.19 -4.47
CA LEU A 189 -4.74 0.63 -4.01
C LEU A 189 -5.88 -0.13 -4.71
N GLY A 190 -5.73 -0.44 -6.01
CA GLY A 190 -6.64 -1.31 -6.74
C GLY A 190 -6.82 -2.67 -6.06
N HIS A 191 -5.72 -3.29 -5.62
CA HIS A 191 -5.76 -4.51 -4.82
C HIS A 191 -6.54 -4.37 -3.51
N ALA A 192 -6.26 -3.32 -2.73
CA ALA A 192 -7.02 -3.02 -1.51
C ALA A 192 -8.52 -2.84 -1.75
N LEU A 193 -8.87 -2.23 -2.88
CA LEU A 193 -10.25 -2.06 -3.35
C LEU A 193 -10.88 -3.36 -3.89
N GLY A 194 -10.12 -4.45 -3.97
CA GLY A 194 -10.60 -5.77 -4.36
C GLY A 194 -10.40 -6.11 -5.85
N LEU A 195 -9.55 -5.37 -6.56
CA LEU A 195 -9.12 -5.72 -7.92
C LEU A 195 -8.02 -6.77 -7.89
N TYR A 196 -7.97 -7.59 -8.93
CA TYR A 196 -6.98 -8.65 -9.11
C TYR A 196 -6.24 -8.42 -10.43
N HIS A 197 -5.06 -9.04 -10.56
CA HIS A 197 -4.39 -9.07 -11.86
C HIS A 197 -5.26 -9.76 -12.92
N PRO A 198 -5.15 -9.39 -14.20
CA PRO A 198 -5.94 -9.97 -15.29
C PRO A 198 -5.94 -11.50 -15.38
N ASP A 199 -4.85 -12.16 -14.99
CA ASP A 199 -4.66 -13.61 -14.99
C ASP A 199 -5.21 -14.31 -13.73
N GLU A 200 -5.39 -13.55 -12.65
CA GLU A 200 -5.99 -14.02 -11.40
C GLU A 200 -7.50 -13.76 -11.34
N SER A 201 -7.96 -12.73 -12.06
CA SER A 201 -9.37 -12.37 -12.13
C SER A 201 -10.14 -13.33 -13.04
N PRO A 202 -11.19 -14.01 -12.54
CA PRO A 202 -12.11 -14.76 -13.41
C PRO A 202 -12.91 -13.85 -14.36
N TYR A 203 -12.74 -12.53 -14.21
CA TYR A 203 -13.38 -11.49 -14.99
C TYR A 203 -12.37 -10.74 -15.89
N SER A 204 -11.23 -11.41 -16.14
CA SER A 204 -10.09 -11.00 -16.96
C SER A 204 -10.40 -9.85 -17.92
N VAL A 205 -9.88 -8.69 -17.54
CA VAL A 205 -9.77 -7.52 -18.39
C VAL A 205 -8.55 -7.70 -19.28
N ALA A 206 -8.53 -7.15 -20.49
CA ALA A 206 -7.39 -7.30 -21.38
C ALA A 206 -6.10 -6.79 -20.71
N SER A 207 -4.96 -7.46 -20.94
CA SER A 207 -3.64 -6.92 -20.57
C SER A 207 -3.44 -5.53 -21.16
N GLY A 208 -2.69 -4.68 -20.47
CA GLY A 208 -2.52 -3.26 -20.79
C GLY A 208 -3.50 -2.40 -20.01
N ASN A 209 -3.51 -2.53 -18.68
CA ASN A 209 -4.29 -1.67 -17.79
C ASN A 209 -3.61 -1.54 -16.41
N LEU A 210 -4.19 -0.74 -15.53
CA LEU A 210 -3.63 -0.45 -14.19
C LEU A 210 -3.28 -1.71 -13.39
N MET A 211 -4.05 -2.79 -13.53
CA MET A 211 -3.87 -4.03 -12.77
C MET A 211 -2.93 -5.04 -13.44
N ASP A 212 -2.18 -4.65 -14.47
CA ASP A 212 -1.14 -5.54 -15.00
C ASP A 212 -0.08 -5.84 -13.93
N PRO A 213 0.39 -7.10 -13.80
CA PRO A 213 1.37 -7.49 -12.78
C PRO A 213 2.76 -6.86 -12.97
N THR A 214 2.95 -6.04 -14.00
CA THR A 214 4.21 -5.36 -14.29
C THR A 214 3.90 -3.93 -14.67
N LEU A 215 4.59 -2.99 -14.00
CA LEU A 215 4.49 -1.57 -14.29
C LEU A 215 4.89 -1.31 -15.75
N ASN A 216 3.97 -0.72 -16.52
CA ASN A 216 4.10 -0.56 -17.96
C ASN A 216 3.69 0.83 -18.47
N GLY A 217 3.27 1.73 -17.58
CA GLY A 217 2.84 3.08 -17.90
C GLY A 217 1.35 3.19 -18.25
N ASP A 218 0.60 2.08 -18.26
CA ASP A 218 -0.83 2.07 -18.48
C ASP A 218 -1.57 2.16 -17.15
N THR A 219 -2.24 3.28 -16.93
CA THR A 219 -3.01 3.54 -15.71
C THR A 219 -4.51 3.42 -15.94
N SER A 220 -4.95 2.83 -17.05
CA SER A 220 -6.36 2.74 -17.39
C SER A 220 -7.13 1.86 -16.42
N LEU A 221 -8.30 2.34 -16.01
CA LEU A 221 -9.32 1.57 -15.30
C LEU A 221 -10.51 1.38 -16.23
N ASP A 222 -10.97 0.16 -16.43
CA ASP A 222 -12.19 -0.09 -17.17
C ASP A 222 -13.45 -0.08 -16.28
N THR A 223 -14.62 0.03 -16.91
CA THR A 223 -15.89 0.11 -16.19
C THR A 223 -16.20 -1.16 -15.36
N LEU A 224 -15.66 -2.33 -15.72
CA LEU A 224 -15.84 -3.55 -14.94
C LEU A 224 -15.02 -3.53 -13.66
N GLN A 225 -13.78 -3.04 -13.72
CA GLN A 225 -12.93 -2.80 -12.54
C GLN A 225 -13.59 -1.79 -11.61
N VAL A 226 -14.10 -0.67 -12.15
CA VAL A 226 -14.82 0.32 -11.33
C VAL A 226 -16.08 -0.28 -10.71
N ALA A 227 -16.87 -1.05 -11.47
CA ALA A 227 -18.04 -1.72 -10.92
C ALA A 227 -17.67 -2.74 -9.83
N GLN A 228 -16.55 -3.45 -9.97
CA GLN A 228 -16.08 -4.45 -9.02
C GLN A 228 -15.76 -3.83 -7.66
N PHE A 229 -14.93 -2.79 -7.58
CA PHE A 229 -14.62 -2.19 -6.27
C PHE A 229 -15.79 -1.42 -5.64
N MET A 230 -16.76 -1.00 -6.47
CA MET A 230 -18.01 -0.41 -5.99
C MET A 230 -19.04 -1.47 -5.59
N GLY A 231 -18.72 -2.77 -5.73
CA GLY A 231 -19.63 -3.86 -5.38
C GLY A 231 -20.89 -3.92 -6.24
N MET A 232 -20.83 -3.39 -7.47
CA MET A 232 -21.98 -3.29 -8.38
C MET A 232 -22.00 -4.43 -9.40
N GLY A 233 -23.19 -4.84 -9.83
CA GLY A 233 -23.35 -5.85 -10.88
C GLY A 233 -23.16 -7.29 -10.39
N PHE A 234 -22.55 -8.15 -11.20
CA PHE A 234 -22.35 -9.58 -10.86
C PHE A 234 -21.40 -9.81 -9.67
N PHE A 235 -20.79 -8.74 -9.14
CA PHE A 235 -19.78 -8.74 -8.08
C PHE A 235 -20.34 -8.61 -6.66
N GLU A 236 -21.66 -8.78 -6.47
CA GLU A 236 -22.35 -8.64 -5.17
C GLU A 236 -21.74 -9.44 -4.01
N ARG A 237 -20.90 -10.45 -4.30
CA ARG A 237 -20.22 -11.25 -3.28
C ARG A 237 -19.35 -10.42 -2.32
N PHE A 238 -18.82 -9.28 -2.74
CA PHE A 238 -17.88 -8.49 -1.93
C PHE A 238 -18.47 -7.18 -1.39
N GLY A 239 -19.67 -6.78 -1.83
CA GLY A 239 -20.25 -5.48 -1.49
C GLY A 239 -19.37 -4.31 -1.95
N PRO A 240 -19.82 -3.05 -1.76
CA PRO A 240 -18.97 -1.89 -2.00
C PRO A 240 -17.76 -1.93 -1.07
N SER A 241 -16.58 -1.60 -1.59
CA SER A 241 -15.38 -1.51 -0.76
C SER A 241 -15.61 -0.52 0.40
N PRO A 242 -15.39 -0.91 1.66
CA PRO A 242 -15.54 -0.01 2.81
C PRO A 242 -14.49 1.12 2.82
N LEU A 243 -13.47 1.04 1.98
CA LEU A 243 -12.46 2.09 1.82
C LEU A 243 -12.97 3.31 1.03
N ILE A 244 -13.97 3.11 0.18
CA ILE A 244 -14.58 4.19 -0.60
C ILE A 244 -15.63 4.86 0.27
N GLN A 245 -15.31 6.08 0.68
CA GLN A 245 -16.10 6.90 1.58
C GLN A 245 -16.77 8.03 0.81
N ARG A 246 -17.74 8.69 1.45
CA ARG A 246 -18.41 9.86 0.87
C ARG A 246 -18.62 10.95 1.90
N ASP A 247 -18.31 12.18 1.53
CA ASP A 247 -18.60 13.37 2.33
C ASP A 247 -19.25 14.48 1.48
N ALA A 248 -19.22 15.72 1.98
CA ALA A 248 -19.80 16.87 1.27
C ALA A 248 -19.03 17.27 0.00
N ALA A 249 -17.78 16.83 -0.17
CA ALA A 249 -16.94 17.12 -1.32
C ALA A 249 -17.02 16.03 -2.41
N GLY A 250 -17.47 14.82 -2.07
CA GLY A 250 -17.68 13.74 -3.03
C GLY A 250 -17.22 12.38 -2.51
N TRP A 251 -16.88 11.48 -3.43
CA TRP A 251 -16.26 10.19 -3.12
C TRP A 251 -14.78 10.37 -2.80
N PHE A 252 -14.27 9.61 -1.84
CA PHE A 252 -12.85 9.64 -1.50
C PHE A 252 -12.33 8.34 -0.90
N VAL A 253 -11.01 8.19 -0.90
CA VAL A 253 -10.27 7.20 -0.12
C VAL A 253 -9.27 7.92 0.77
N ALA A 254 -9.28 7.62 2.07
CA ALA A 254 -8.31 8.17 3.02
C ALA A 254 -7.12 7.23 3.17
N ILE A 255 -5.90 7.78 3.10
CA ILE A 255 -4.65 7.02 3.19
C ILE A 255 -3.77 7.65 4.28
N THR A 256 -3.32 6.83 5.25
CA THR A 256 -2.27 7.20 6.19
C THR A 256 -0.93 6.62 5.72
N PRO A 257 0.02 7.48 5.32
CA PRO A 257 1.37 7.04 4.97
C PRO A 257 2.21 6.72 6.22
N TYR A 258 2.82 5.53 6.24
CA TYR A 258 3.71 5.05 7.29
C TYR A 258 5.13 4.88 6.74
N LEU A 259 6.07 5.67 7.21
CA LEU A 259 7.48 5.55 6.86
C LEU A 259 8.19 4.61 7.84
N ILE A 260 8.66 3.47 7.34
CA ILE A 260 9.51 2.57 8.10
C ILE A 260 10.95 3.11 8.09
N VAL A 261 11.54 3.24 9.28
CA VAL A 261 12.90 3.76 9.49
C VAL A 261 13.73 2.82 10.36
N ASP A 262 15.05 2.89 10.21
CA ASP A 262 16.01 2.25 11.10
C ASP A 262 16.12 2.98 12.45
N GLN A 263 15.94 4.31 12.41
CA GLN A 263 15.96 5.21 13.56
C GLN A 263 15.06 6.43 13.26
N PRO A 264 14.48 7.07 14.28
CA PRO A 264 13.62 8.23 14.07
C PRO A 264 14.34 9.36 13.33
N LEU A 265 13.70 9.93 12.31
CA LEU A 265 14.23 11.10 11.64
C LEU A 265 14.17 12.30 12.60
N VAL A 266 15.35 12.82 12.94
CA VAL A 266 15.46 14.07 13.71
C VAL A 266 15.25 15.23 12.75
N ILE A 267 14.00 15.68 12.65
CA ILE A 267 13.67 16.92 11.93
C ILE A 267 14.02 18.08 12.88
N ASP A 268 15.22 18.64 12.75
CA ASP A 268 15.61 19.83 13.50
C ASP A 268 14.80 21.04 12.97
N PRO A 269 13.79 21.54 13.71
CA PRO A 269 12.93 22.62 13.26
C PRO A 269 13.69 23.94 13.10
N LEU A 270 14.88 24.04 13.70
CA LEU A 270 15.72 25.23 13.69
C LEU A 270 16.81 25.20 12.63
N SER A 271 17.01 24.06 11.96
CA SER A 271 17.94 23.95 10.83
C SER A 271 17.39 24.57 9.55
N GLY A 272 16.26 25.31 9.63
CA GLY A 272 15.58 26.04 8.55
C GLY A 272 16.56 26.60 7.53
N GLY A 273 16.86 25.74 6.56
CA GLY A 273 17.88 25.96 5.57
C GLY A 273 17.42 27.09 4.70
N ASP A 274 18.18 28.17 4.75
CA ASP A 274 18.34 29.21 3.77
C ASP A 274 18.72 28.64 2.40
N GLY A 275 17.85 27.81 1.81
CA GLY A 275 17.80 27.40 0.40
C GLY A 275 19.08 26.84 -0.24
N THR A 276 20.15 26.62 0.51
CA THR A 276 21.42 26.16 -0.02
C THR A 276 21.56 24.69 0.31
N ALA A 277 21.40 23.86 -0.73
CA ALA A 277 21.55 22.42 -0.67
C ALA A 277 22.81 22.04 0.10
N ALA A 278 22.63 21.47 1.30
CA ALA A 278 23.70 20.84 2.03
C ALA A 278 24.15 19.63 1.22
N THR A 279 25.22 19.80 0.44
CA THR A 279 26.03 18.70 -0.05
C THR A 279 26.53 17.95 1.16
N SER A 280 25.88 16.83 1.50
CA SER A 280 26.33 15.91 2.53
C SER A 280 27.71 15.39 2.13
N ALA A 281 28.75 16.00 2.70
CA ALA A 281 30.11 15.51 2.59
C ALA A 281 30.21 14.24 3.43
N VAL A 282 30.11 13.09 2.76
CA VAL A 282 30.55 11.80 3.29
C VAL A 282 31.96 11.97 3.85
N PRO A 283 32.23 11.67 5.14
CA PRO A 283 33.59 11.65 5.65
C PRO A 283 34.33 10.51 4.94
N LEU A 284 35.29 10.87 4.08
CA LEU A 284 36.28 9.92 3.57
C LEU A 284 36.96 9.23 4.78
N PRO A 285 37.14 7.89 4.77
CA PRO A 285 37.93 7.22 5.78
C PRO A 285 39.38 7.73 5.71
N GLY A 286 39.72 8.59 6.67
CA GLY A 286 41.06 9.13 6.83
C GLY A 286 42.07 8.00 7.06
N SER A 287 42.97 7.86 6.09
CA SER A 287 44.18 7.07 6.22
C SER A 287 45.09 7.72 7.26
N GLY A 288 45.35 7.02 8.38
CA GLY A 288 46.26 7.50 9.42
C GLY A 288 46.80 6.37 10.30
N ALA A 289 48.02 5.90 9.96
CA ALA A 289 49.06 5.29 10.82
C ALA A 289 48.66 4.09 11.71
N MET A 290 49.03 2.83 11.41
CA MET A 290 50.39 2.23 11.52
C MET A 290 51.19 2.57 12.80
N MET A 291 51.48 1.50 13.55
CA MET A 291 52.58 1.24 14.49
C MET A 291 52.50 1.71 15.97
N ALA A 292 52.16 0.76 16.85
CA ALA A 292 53.09 0.03 17.76
C ALA A 292 52.27 -0.75 18.81
N ALA A 293 52.66 -1.87 19.43
CA ALA A 293 53.56 -3.00 19.17
C ALA A 293 53.32 -3.97 20.35
N ALA A 294 53.26 -5.28 20.06
CA ALA A 294 53.51 -6.43 20.94
C ALA A 294 52.70 -6.60 22.26
N LEU A 295 52.02 -7.75 22.42
CA LEU A 295 52.50 -8.91 23.21
C LEU A 295 51.33 -9.85 23.59
N LEU A 296 51.21 -11.00 22.90
CA LEU A 296 51.08 -12.34 23.50
C LEU A 296 50.76 -13.41 22.46
N ILE A 297 51.74 -14.30 22.31
CA ILE A 297 51.69 -15.61 21.65
C ILE A 297 51.10 -16.61 22.65
N ALA A 298 50.12 -17.42 22.26
CA ALA A 298 50.17 -18.90 22.33
C ALA A 298 48.78 -19.56 22.27
N ALA A 299 48.77 -20.74 21.62
CA ALA A 299 47.77 -21.81 21.61
C ALA A 299 46.48 -21.57 20.78
N GLY A 300 46.09 -22.44 19.84
CA GLY A 300 46.63 -23.74 19.46
C GLY A 300 45.70 -24.37 18.44
N ALA A 301 46.25 -24.69 17.26
CA ALA A 301 45.58 -25.47 16.24
C ALA A 301 45.40 -26.91 16.72
N ALA A 302 44.15 -27.32 17.01
CA ALA A 302 43.79 -28.72 17.16
C ALA A 302 42.27 -28.91 17.13
N LEU A 303 41.64 -28.87 15.94
CA LEU A 303 40.33 -29.51 15.68
C LEU A 303 40.01 -29.54 14.17
N ARG A 304 40.92 -30.09 13.38
CA ARG A 304 40.62 -30.61 12.02
C ARG A 304 41.32 -31.94 11.84
N ARG A 305 40.76 -32.97 12.47
CA ARG A 305 40.95 -34.41 12.19
C ARG A 305 40.07 -35.19 13.15
N ARG A 306 38.84 -35.49 12.72
CA ARG A 306 37.98 -36.59 13.16
C ARG A 306 36.63 -36.43 12.45
N ASN A 307 36.51 -37.02 11.27
CA ASN A 307 35.30 -37.62 10.71
C ASN A 307 35.64 -38.20 9.33
N ALA A 308 36.49 -39.22 9.35
CA ALA A 308 36.70 -40.15 8.24
C ALA A 308 37.15 -41.48 8.87
N ALA A 309 36.19 -42.27 9.34
CA ALA A 309 36.24 -43.74 9.49
C ALA A 309 35.17 -44.21 10.48
N ALA A 310 34.00 -44.59 9.99
CA ALA A 310 33.14 -45.60 10.62
C ALA A 310 32.11 -46.12 9.60
N ARG A 311 32.51 -47.12 8.82
CA ARG A 311 31.63 -48.07 8.16
C ARG A 311 32.13 -49.47 8.52
N PRO A 312 31.34 -50.32 9.20
CA PRO A 312 31.52 -51.75 9.18
C PRO A 312 30.55 -52.43 8.21
N ALA A 313 30.94 -53.63 7.82
CA ALA A 313 30.40 -54.52 6.79
C ALA A 313 28.96 -55.01 7.04
#